data_AF-A0A2T2THY0-F1
#
_entry.id   AF-A0A2T2THY0-F1
#
_cell.length_a   1.000
_cell.length_b   1.000
_cell.length_c   1.000
_cell.angle_alpha   90.00
_cell.angle_beta   90.00
_cell.angle_gamma   90.00
#
_symmetry.space_group_name_H-M   'P 1'
#
loop_
_entity.id
_entity.type
_entity.pdbx_description
1 polymer ?
#
loop_
_entity_poly.entity_id
_entity_poly.type
_entity_poly.pdbx_seq_one_letter_code
_entity_poly.pdbx_strand_id
1 'polypeptide(L)'
;MQGNGVRIAITVGLLVLCGFYLFPTVQNYYYAQQLDGLEGEAKSEYLDEHRQAIEEARSESLKLGLDLQGGMSVTLEVQVAQFLSELADNPDAAFEEALETARQRTQGGSDVSMIDLFIQTFEQQNPDARLARYFRSQSAGIDRRSSNEDVAEYLRTQADQAVGRAIDIVRRRVNQYGVTEPSIQRQGTRRIVVEMPGIEDAQRIRELLRGTARLEFRLMGGPQQLASAMERVTAYYDDYQGPGADTLRPGGEPGATLPSEGAPSERDTTGTAAPADTAADDGGDGQGTRLDQGGAPAPQQQRQQRQQQGGTPLSGQQGPAGAQDPDGAQAGGGNPLTARMDVMPRGPGTVLGTVAASDTAAVNALMSRRDVRRMLPDDVELMYSASPFGQNPQGEEMYRLLGVRADSKMTGEVVDEASVNFDQNTNEPKVSITMDSEGARKWSRITAANVDKQVAIVLDQTVVSNPVIQERIPGGRTSISGLESRQEAEDIVTVLNAGALPAPVEIVSERTVGPSL
;
A
#
# COMPACT_ATOMS: atom_id res chain seq x y z
N MET A 1 -69.01 -32.14 5.93
CA MET A 1 -67.55 -32.32 5.76
C MET A 1 -67.09 -32.04 4.31
N GLN A 2 -67.68 -31.06 3.60
CA GLN A 2 -67.27 -30.69 2.25
C GLN A 2 -66.63 -29.30 2.32
N GLY A 3 -65.31 -29.25 2.14
CA GLY A 3 -64.51 -28.03 2.29
C GLY A 3 -63.03 -28.31 2.56
N ASN A 4 -62.68 -29.51 3.04
CA ASN A 4 -61.30 -29.87 3.36
C ASN A 4 -60.47 -30.30 2.14
N GLY A 5 -61.09 -30.87 1.09
CA GLY A 5 -60.36 -31.34 -0.09
C GLY A 5 -59.63 -30.24 -0.86
N VAL A 6 -60.26 -29.07 -1.00
CA VAL A 6 -59.64 -27.90 -1.65
C VAL A 6 -58.50 -27.34 -0.80
N ARG A 7 -58.68 -27.28 0.53
CA ARG A 7 -57.62 -26.85 1.46
C ARG A 7 -56.41 -27.78 1.40
N ILE A 8 -56.63 -29.09 1.40
CA ILE A 8 -55.56 -30.09 1.28
C ILE A 8 -54.84 -29.94 -0.07
N ALA A 9 -55.58 -29.79 -1.18
CA ALA A 9 -54.96 -29.61 -2.50
C ALA A 9 -54.10 -28.34 -2.58
N ILE A 10 -54.56 -27.23 -2.00
CA ILE A 10 -53.78 -25.98 -1.93
C ILE A 10 -52.53 -26.17 -1.05
N THR A 11 -52.67 -26.77 0.14
CA THR A 11 -51.53 -27.01 1.03
C THR A 11 -50.48 -27.92 0.39
N VAL A 12 -50.89 -29.00 -0.28
CA VAL A 12 -49.98 -29.89 -0.99
C VAL A 12 -49.32 -29.17 -2.16
N GLY A 13 -50.08 -28.38 -2.94
CA GLY A 13 -49.51 -27.57 -4.02
C GLY A 13 -48.46 -26.56 -3.52
N LEU A 14 -48.71 -25.92 -2.37
CA LEU A 14 -47.78 -24.98 -1.75
C LEU A 14 -46.53 -25.68 -1.21
N LEU A 15 -46.67 -26.88 -0.62
CA LEU A 15 -45.52 -27.69 -0.19
C LEU A 15 -44.65 -28.15 -1.37
N VAL A 16 -45.26 -28.56 -2.48
CA VAL A 16 -44.53 -28.91 -3.71
C VAL A 16 -43.81 -27.68 -4.28
N LEU A 17 -44.47 -26.53 -4.30
CA LEU A 17 -43.86 -25.27 -4.71
C LEU A 17 -42.68 -24.89 -3.81
N CYS A 18 -42.84 -24.97 -2.49
CA CYS A 18 -41.75 -24.71 -1.54
C CYS A 18 -40.60 -25.70 -1.73
N GLY A 19 -40.88 -26.98 -1.91
CA GLY A 19 -39.88 -28.00 -2.19
C GLY A 19 -39.11 -27.73 -3.48
N PHE A 20 -39.81 -27.27 -4.52
CA PHE A 20 -39.20 -26.86 -5.79
C PHE A 20 -38.24 -25.68 -5.62
N TYR A 21 -38.64 -24.63 -4.87
CA TYR A 21 -37.77 -23.47 -4.61
C TYR A 21 -36.64 -23.76 -3.62
N LEU A 22 -36.80 -24.72 -2.69
CA LEU A 22 -35.75 -25.11 -1.75
C LEU A 22 -34.76 -26.11 -2.34
N PHE A 23 -35.13 -26.81 -3.41
CA PHE A 23 -34.30 -27.87 -4.01
C PHE A 23 -32.89 -27.39 -4.41
N PRO A 24 -32.70 -26.23 -5.08
CA PRO A 24 -31.36 -25.72 -5.39
C PRO A 24 -30.55 -25.40 -4.13
N THR A 25 -31.21 -24.95 -3.06
CA THR A 25 -30.56 -24.69 -1.76
C THR A 25 -30.01 -25.96 -1.12
N VAL A 26 -30.79 -27.04 -1.20
CA VAL A 26 -30.36 -28.36 -0.71
C VAL A 26 -29.23 -28.91 -1.57
N GLN A 27 -29.27 -28.74 -2.90
CA GLN A 27 -28.18 -29.12 -3.79
C GLN A 27 -26.89 -28.36 -3.46
N ASN A 28 -26.97 -27.03 -3.32
CA ASN A 28 -25.83 -26.19 -2.96
C ASN A 28 -25.22 -26.63 -1.61
N TYR A 29 -26.06 -26.95 -0.62
CA TYR A 29 -25.61 -27.50 0.66
C TYR A 29 -24.84 -28.83 0.50
N TYR A 30 -25.34 -29.75 -0.32
CA TYR A 30 -24.65 -31.02 -0.60
C TYR A 30 -23.30 -30.82 -1.30
N TYR A 31 -23.23 -29.91 -2.28
CA TYR A 31 -21.97 -29.57 -2.96
C TYR A 31 -20.96 -28.95 -1.99
N ALA A 32 -21.39 -28.00 -1.14
CA ALA A 32 -20.55 -27.39 -0.13
C ALA A 32 -20.00 -28.42 0.86
N GLN A 33 -20.83 -29.35 1.34
CA GLN A 33 -20.41 -30.40 2.26
C GLN A 33 -19.39 -31.37 1.63
N GLN A 34 -19.52 -31.67 0.34
CA GLN A 34 -18.53 -32.49 -0.37
C GLN A 34 -17.21 -31.74 -0.56
N LEU A 35 -17.25 -30.46 -0.88
CA LEU A 35 -16.06 -29.61 -1.04
C LEU A 35 -15.28 -29.40 0.27
N ASP A 36 -15.97 -29.40 1.41
CA ASP A 36 -15.36 -29.26 2.74
C ASP A 36 -14.59 -30.52 3.14
N GLY A 37 -15.07 -31.70 2.72
CA GLY A 37 -14.39 -32.98 2.94
C GLY A 37 -13.22 -33.28 1.99
N LEU A 38 -12.93 -32.39 1.03
CA LEU A 38 -11.90 -32.58 0.00
C LEU A 38 -10.74 -31.59 0.18
N GLU A 39 -9.52 -32.06 -0.04
CA GLU A 39 -8.31 -31.24 0.00
C GLU A 39 -7.41 -31.49 -1.23
N GLY A 40 -6.58 -30.51 -1.57
CA GLY A 40 -5.57 -30.63 -2.63
C GLY A 40 -6.14 -30.91 -4.03
N GLU A 41 -5.54 -31.84 -4.74
CA GLU A 41 -5.85 -32.18 -6.14
C GLU A 41 -7.29 -32.69 -6.32
N ALA A 42 -7.79 -33.48 -5.37
CA ALA A 42 -9.16 -34.02 -5.40
C ALA A 42 -10.23 -32.92 -5.30
N LYS A 43 -9.96 -31.84 -4.56
CA LYS A 43 -10.84 -30.67 -4.50
C LYS A 43 -10.88 -29.93 -5.83
N SER A 44 -9.74 -29.79 -6.50
CA SER A 44 -9.62 -29.13 -7.79
C SER A 44 -10.35 -29.91 -8.90
N GLU A 45 -10.13 -31.22 -8.97
CA GLU A 45 -10.78 -32.08 -9.97
C GLU A 45 -12.31 -32.06 -9.80
N TYR A 46 -12.80 -32.12 -8.56
CA TYR A 46 -14.23 -32.02 -8.25
C TYR A 46 -14.82 -30.66 -8.67
N LEU A 47 -14.14 -29.55 -8.38
CA LEU A 47 -14.54 -28.21 -8.78
C LEU A 47 -14.61 -28.06 -10.30
N ASP A 48 -13.67 -28.65 -11.03
CA ASP A 48 -13.64 -28.61 -12.49
C ASP A 48 -14.75 -29.44 -13.11
N GLU A 49 -14.99 -30.65 -12.59
CA GLU A 49 -16.04 -31.55 -13.09
C GLU A 49 -17.45 -30.99 -12.84
N HIS A 50 -17.67 -30.36 -11.67
CA HIS A 50 -19.00 -29.89 -11.24
C HIS A 50 -19.21 -28.39 -11.38
N ARG A 51 -18.30 -27.66 -12.03
CA ARG A 51 -18.28 -26.19 -12.09
C ARG A 51 -19.64 -25.57 -12.40
N GLN A 52 -20.25 -25.97 -13.51
CA GLN A 52 -21.54 -25.43 -13.96
C GLN A 52 -22.67 -25.75 -12.98
N ALA A 53 -22.71 -26.97 -12.45
CA ALA A 53 -23.75 -27.40 -11.51
C ALA A 53 -23.61 -26.69 -10.15
N ILE A 54 -22.38 -26.46 -9.69
CA ILE A 54 -22.09 -25.69 -8.48
C ILE A 54 -22.50 -24.23 -8.69
N GLU A 55 -22.13 -23.62 -9.82
CA GLU A 55 -22.50 -22.24 -10.15
C GLU A 55 -24.02 -22.06 -10.22
N GLU A 56 -24.72 -22.97 -10.90
CA GLU A 56 -26.18 -22.96 -11.06
C GLU A 56 -26.87 -23.15 -9.70
N ALA A 57 -26.55 -24.21 -8.96
CA ALA A 57 -27.14 -24.48 -7.64
C ALA A 57 -26.85 -23.33 -6.65
N ARG A 58 -25.66 -22.73 -6.70
CA ARG A 58 -25.30 -21.57 -5.89
C ARG A 58 -26.13 -20.35 -6.26
N SER A 59 -26.31 -20.08 -7.55
CA SER A 59 -27.07 -18.92 -8.05
C SER A 59 -28.58 -19.02 -7.81
N GLU A 60 -29.13 -20.24 -7.78
CA GLU A 60 -30.55 -20.51 -7.54
C GLU A 60 -30.89 -20.79 -6.06
N SER A 61 -29.88 -20.98 -5.21
CA SER A 61 -30.08 -21.22 -3.78
C SER A 61 -30.66 -20.01 -3.05
N LEU A 62 -31.36 -20.27 -1.95
CA LEU A 62 -31.97 -19.22 -1.13
C LEU A 62 -30.87 -18.41 -0.44
N LYS A 63 -30.87 -17.09 -0.70
CA LYS A 63 -29.86 -16.17 -0.18
C LYS A 63 -29.98 -16.05 1.33
N LEU A 64 -29.05 -16.65 2.04
CA LEU A 64 -28.91 -16.47 3.48
C LEU A 64 -28.19 -15.13 3.66
N GLY A 65 -28.92 -14.11 4.11
CA GLY A 65 -28.32 -12.80 4.37
C GLY A 65 -27.25 -12.86 5.47
N LEU A 66 -26.62 -11.72 5.72
CA LEU A 66 -25.57 -11.54 6.73
C LEU A 66 -25.97 -12.08 8.13
N ASP A 67 -27.25 -12.00 8.49
CA ASP A 67 -27.79 -12.46 9.77
C ASP A 67 -27.66 -13.99 9.93
N LEU A 68 -27.87 -14.76 8.85
CA LEU A 68 -27.93 -16.22 8.92
C LEU A 68 -26.58 -16.90 8.66
N GLN A 69 -25.72 -16.30 7.82
CA GLN A 69 -24.39 -16.85 7.51
C GLN A 69 -23.27 -16.22 8.33
N GLY A 70 -23.50 -15.08 8.97
CA GLY A 70 -22.43 -14.21 9.43
C GLY A 70 -21.63 -13.61 8.26
N GLY A 71 -20.75 -12.65 8.54
CA GLY A 71 -19.90 -12.01 7.54
C GLY A 71 -19.50 -10.58 7.89
N MET A 72 -19.24 -9.77 6.87
CA MET A 72 -18.70 -8.42 7.00
C MET A 72 -19.58 -7.41 6.25
N SER A 73 -19.89 -6.29 6.90
CA SER A 73 -20.47 -5.10 6.28
C SER A 73 -19.46 -3.96 6.32
N VAL A 74 -19.12 -3.43 5.16
CA VAL A 74 -18.13 -2.37 4.97
C VAL A 74 -18.80 -1.20 4.28
N THR A 75 -18.64 0.00 4.81
CA THR A 75 -18.99 1.25 4.13
C THR A 75 -17.72 1.89 3.62
N LEU A 76 -17.56 1.91 2.30
CA LEU A 76 -16.50 2.58 1.59
C LEU A 76 -16.93 4.01 1.24
N GLU A 77 -16.00 4.94 1.25
CA GLU A 77 -16.19 6.31 0.81
C GLU A 77 -15.17 6.64 -0.27
N VAL A 78 -15.65 7.07 -1.44
CA VAL A 78 -14.79 7.49 -2.55
C VAL A 78 -14.19 8.85 -2.21
N GLN A 79 -12.86 8.95 -2.24
CA GLN A 79 -12.13 10.16 -1.89
C GLN A 79 -12.17 11.18 -3.04
N VAL A 80 -13.29 11.92 -3.11
CA VAL A 80 -13.52 12.93 -4.16
C VAL A 80 -12.45 14.01 -4.16
N ALA A 81 -11.94 14.43 -2.99
CA ALA A 81 -10.87 15.43 -2.91
C ALA A 81 -9.61 14.97 -3.67
N GLN A 82 -9.17 13.73 -3.40
CA GLN A 82 -8.02 13.13 -4.05
C GLN A 82 -8.27 12.93 -5.55
N PHE A 83 -9.48 12.48 -5.93
CA PHE A 83 -9.89 12.38 -7.32
C PHE A 83 -9.81 13.73 -8.07
N LEU A 84 -10.26 14.83 -7.45
CA LEU A 84 -10.16 16.16 -8.03
C LEU A 84 -8.70 16.61 -8.20
N SER A 85 -7.84 16.28 -7.23
CA SER A 85 -6.41 16.55 -7.33
C SER A 85 -5.75 15.78 -8.49
N GLU A 86 -6.18 14.53 -8.73
CA GLU A 86 -5.66 13.69 -9.81
C GLU A 86 -6.18 14.11 -11.19
N LEU A 87 -7.39 14.67 -11.24
CA LEU A 87 -7.99 15.20 -12.46
C LEU A 87 -7.44 16.58 -12.86
N ALA A 88 -6.85 17.31 -11.92
CA ALA A 88 -6.33 18.65 -12.16
C ALA A 88 -5.01 18.64 -12.94
N ASP A 89 -4.94 19.45 -13.99
CA ASP A 89 -3.72 19.72 -14.75
C ASP A 89 -2.91 20.83 -14.07
N ASN A 90 -1.71 20.50 -13.59
CA ASN A 90 -0.77 21.41 -12.91
C ASN A 90 -1.42 22.28 -11.81
N PRO A 91 -1.93 21.66 -10.72
CA PRO A 91 -2.48 22.40 -9.60
C PRO A 91 -1.42 23.34 -8.98
N ASP A 92 -1.86 24.50 -8.51
CA ASP A 92 -1.03 25.49 -7.81
C ASP A 92 -1.43 25.57 -6.33
N ALA A 93 -0.69 26.36 -5.54
CA ALA A 93 -0.95 26.51 -4.11
C ALA A 93 -2.38 27.00 -3.81
N ALA A 94 -2.97 27.84 -4.67
CA ALA A 94 -4.33 28.34 -4.49
C ALA A 94 -5.38 27.22 -4.69
N PHE A 95 -5.14 26.31 -5.64
CA PHE A 95 -5.96 25.11 -5.82
C PHE A 95 -5.88 24.20 -4.60
N GLU A 96 -4.65 23.89 -4.16
CA GLU A 96 -4.40 22.99 -3.03
C GLU A 96 -5.02 23.52 -1.73
N GLU A 97 -4.88 24.81 -1.45
CA GLU A 97 -5.48 25.46 -0.28
C GLU A 97 -7.01 25.41 -0.30
N ALA A 98 -7.63 25.70 -1.45
CA ALA A 98 -9.07 25.63 -1.60
C ALA A 98 -9.61 24.21 -1.43
N LEU A 99 -8.91 23.22 -2.00
CA LEU A 99 -9.27 21.81 -1.91
C LEU A 99 -9.14 21.29 -0.48
N GLU A 100 -8.05 21.63 0.21
CA GLU A 100 -7.81 21.23 1.59
C GLU A 100 -8.82 21.87 2.55
N THR A 101 -9.11 23.15 2.37
CA THR A 101 -10.15 23.85 3.15
C THR A 101 -11.53 23.20 2.97
N ALA A 102 -11.89 22.84 1.73
CA ALA A 102 -13.11 22.11 1.45
C ALA A 102 -13.10 20.72 2.12
N ARG A 103 -11.99 19.99 2.04
CA ARG A 103 -11.83 18.67 2.64
C ARG A 103 -12.07 18.71 4.15
N GLN A 104 -11.43 19.65 4.86
CA GLN A 104 -11.57 19.81 6.31
C GLN A 104 -13.01 20.12 6.71
N ARG A 105 -13.72 20.94 5.93
CA ARG A 105 -15.13 21.28 6.20
C ARG A 105 -16.09 20.12 5.93
N THR A 106 -15.74 19.18 5.05
CA THR A 106 -16.55 17.98 4.75
C THR A 106 -16.28 16.82 5.72
N GLN A 107 -15.18 16.84 6.48
CA GLN A 107 -14.74 15.77 7.40
C GLN A 107 -15.67 15.49 8.61
N GLY A 108 -16.82 16.19 8.72
CA GLY A 108 -17.82 15.98 9.79
C GLY A 108 -19.06 15.16 9.39
N GLY A 109 -19.06 14.53 8.21
CA GLY A 109 -20.24 13.78 7.72
C GLY A 109 -21.39 14.67 7.25
N SER A 110 -21.13 15.94 6.93
CA SER A 110 -22.12 16.81 6.30
C SER A 110 -22.45 16.28 4.90
N ASP A 111 -23.74 16.19 4.56
CA ASP A 111 -24.25 15.87 3.19
C ASP A 111 -23.88 16.94 2.14
N VAL A 112 -23.13 17.97 2.53
CA VAL A 112 -22.62 19.00 1.62
C VAL A 112 -21.68 18.34 0.61
N SER A 113 -21.94 18.63 -0.66
CA SER A 113 -21.11 18.21 -1.78
C SER A 113 -19.70 18.78 -1.65
N MET A 114 -18.70 17.90 -1.63
CA MET A 114 -17.28 18.26 -1.63
C MET A 114 -16.94 19.18 -2.80
N ILE A 115 -17.53 18.92 -3.97
CA ILE A 115 -17.29 19.68 -5.20
C ILE A 115 -17.82 21.10 -5.05
N ASP A 116 -19.05 21.25 -4.55
CA ASP A 116 -19.67 22.58 -4.40
C ASP A 116 -18.91 23.42 -3.38
N LEU A 117 -18.43 22.79 -2.29
CA LEU A 117 -17.65 23.46 -1.28
C LEU A 117 -16.25 23.87 -1.77
N PHE A 118 -15.62 23.02 -2.58
CA PHE A 118 -14.36 23.33 -3.25
C PHE A 118 -14.52 24.54 -4.18
N ILE A 119 -15.53 24.52 -5.07
CA ILE A 119 -15.79 25.62 -6.01
C ILE A 119 -16.07 26.91 -5.24
N GLN A 120 -16.96 26.86 -4.25
CA GLN A 120 -17.30 28.01 -3.43
C GLN A 120 -16.06 28.59 -2.74
N THR A 121 -15.22 27.74 -2.14
CA THR A 121 -13.99 28.19 -1.45
C THR A 121 -13.01 28.80 -2.44
N PHE A 122 -12.84 28.17 -3.61
CA PHE A 122 -11.95 28.66 -4.65
C PHE A 122 -12.38 30.02 -5.18
N GLU A 123 -13.67 30.22 -5.46
CA GLU A 123 -14.22 31.49 -5.94
C GLU A 123 -14.15 32.61 -4.89
N GLN A 124 -14.34 32.28 -3.61
CA GLN A 124 -14.20 33.24 -2.52
C GLN A 124 -12.76 33.72 -2.35
N GLN A 125 -11.79 32.80 -2.47
CA GLN A 125 -10.37 33.12 -2.33
C GLN A 125 -9.80 33.76 -3.61
N ASN A 126 -10.36 33.45 -4.78
CA ASN A 126 -9.85 33.85 -6.09
C ASN A 126 -10.98 34.34 -7.02
N PRO A 127 -11.55 35.54 -6.81
CA PRO A 127 -12.74 36.01 -7.52
C PRO A 127 -12.58 36.12 -9.05
N ASP A 128 -11.36 36.40 -9.52
CA ASP A 128 -11.05 36.57 -10.94
C ASP A 128 -10.50 35.28 -11.61
N ALA A 129 -10.28 34.22 -10.83
CA ALA A 129 -9.68 32.98 -11.33
C ALA A 129 -10.73 32.02 -11.89
N ARG A 130 -10.32 31.25 -12.91
CA ARG A 130 -11.16 30.24 -13.56
C ARG A 130 -10.67 28.84 -13.27
N LEU A 131 -11.56 27.97 -12.83
CA LEU A 131 -11.27 26.55 -12.59
C LEU A 131 -10.87 25.79 -13.87
N ALA A 132 -11.30 26.29 -15.04
CA ALA A 132 -10.91 25.76 -16.35
C ALA A 132 -9.39 25.81 -16.63
N ARG A 133 -8.61 26.50 -15.78
CA ARG A 133 -7.14 26.44 -15.86
C ARG A 133 -6.59 25.08 -15.43
N TYR A 134 -7.26 24.40 -14.49
CA TYR A 134 -6.87 23.08 -13.99
C TYR A 134 -7.66 21.96 -14.64
N PHE A 135 -8.95 22.19 -14.90
CA PHE A 135 -9.81 21.15 -15.45
C PHE A 135 -10.04 21.42 -16.93
N ARG A 136 -9.38 20.64 -17.79
CA ARG A 136 -9.53 20.72 -19.25
C ARG A 136 -9.84 19.36 -19.80
N SER A 137 -10.87 19.31 -20.64
CA SER A 137 -11.29 18.06 -21.27
C SER A 137 -11.89 18.35 -22.63
N GLN A 138 -11.19 17.95 -23.69
CA GLN A 138 -11.69 18.14 -25.06
C GLN A 138 -12.93 17.28 -25.32
N SER A 139 -12.98 16.06 -24.77
CA SER A 139 -14.13 15.16 -24.93
C SER A 139 -15.38 15.66 -24.21
N ALA A 140 -15.22 16.39 -23.10
CA ALA A 140 -16.32 17.01 -22.36
C ALA A 140 -16.58 18.48 -22.74
N GLY A 141 -15.87 19.03 -23.74
CA GLY A 141 -16.03 20.42 -24.17
C GLY A 141 -15.55 21.47 -23.16
N ILE A 142 -14.72 21.09 -22.19
CA ILE A 142 -14.16 22.01 -21.20
C ILE A 142 -12.85 22.59 -21.73
N ASP A 143 -12.87 23.89 -22.04
CA ASP A 143 -11.75 24.65 -22.58
C ASP A 143 -11.38 25.85 -21.68
N ARG A 144 -10.35 26.62 -22.06
CA ARG A 144 -9.84 27.75 -21.25
C ARG A 144 -10.87 28.86 -20.99
N ARG A 145 -11.94 28.91 -21.77
CA ARG A 145 -13.01 29.92 -21.72
C ARG A 145 -14.25 29.41 -21.01
N SER A 146 -14.32 28.13 -20.66
CA SER A 146 -15.38 27.58 -19.82
C SER A 146 -15.52 28.37 -18.52
N SER A 147 -16.75 28.54 -18.07
CA SER A 147 -17.08 29.16 -16.79
C SER A 147 -16.81 28.19 -15.64
N ASN A 148 -16.76 28.69 -14.41
CA ASN A 148 -16.65 27.83 -13.24
C ASN A 148 -17.87 26.92 -13.06
N GLU A 149 -19.06 27.35 -13.50
CA GLU A 149 -20.27 26.50 -13.48
C GLU A 149 -20.18 25.35 -14.48
N ASP A 150 -19.68 25.59 -15.70
CA ASP A 150 -19.47 24.51 -16.69
C ASP A 150 -18.48 23.47 -16.14
N VAL A 151 -17.42 23.93 -15.48
CA VAL A 151 -16.46 23.07 -14.81
C VAL A 151 -17.10 22.34 -13.63
N ALA A 152 -17.98 23.00 -12.86
CA ALA A 152 -18.70 22.38 -11.77
C ALA A 152 -19.55 21.19 -12.23
N GLU A 153 -20.33 21.37 -13.30
CA GLU A 153 -21.15 20.30 -13.89
C GLU A 153 -20.28 19.14 -14.40
N TYR A 154 -19.15 19.47 -15.05
CA TYR A 154 -18.18 18.47 -15.47
C TYR A 154 -17.63 17.65 -14.29
N LEU A 155 -17.18 18.32 -13.22
CA LEU A 155 -16.64 17.66 -12.03
C LEU A 155 -17.67 16.78 -11.33
N ARG A 156 -18.92 17.25 -11.21
CA ARG A 156 -20.03 16.45 -10.64
C ARG A 156 -20.27 15.19 -11.45
N THR A 157 -20.29 15.30 -12.78
CA THR A 157 -20.45 14.16 -13.70
C THR A 157 -19.28 13.18 -13.57
N GLN A 158 -18.05 13.67 -13.52
CA GLN A 158 -16.87 12.81 -13.37
C GLN A 158 -16.84 12.09 -12.03
N ALA A 159 -17.20 12.76 -10.94
CA ALA A 159 -17.28 12.13 -9.62
C ALA A 159 -18.37 11.07 -9.56
N ASP A 160 -19.54 11.32 -10.15
CA ASP A 160 -20.62 10.32 -10.23
C ASP A 160 -20.19 9.07 -11.02
N GLN A 161 -19.54 9.27 -12.17
CA GLN A 161 -18.97 8.19 -12.96
C GLN A 161 -17.85 7.45 -12.23
N ALA A 162 -17.03 8.15 -11.44
CA ALA A 162 -15.99 7.53 -10.62
C ALA A 162 -16.61 6.63 -9.53
N VAL A 163 -17.68 7.06 -8.87
CA VAL A 163 -18.41 6.22 -7.90
C VAL A 163 -19.03 5.00 -8.58
N GLY A 164 -19.67 5.18 -9.74
CA GLY A 164 -20.23 4.07 -10.52
C GLY A 164 -19.16 3.03 -10.91
N ARG A 165 -18.04 3.49 -11.46
CA ARG A 165 -16.90 2.62 -11.79
C ARG A 165 -16.34 1.94 -10.54
N ALA A 166 -16.20 2.65 -9.42
CA ALA A 166 -15.73 2.06 -8.17
C ALA A 166 -16.64 0.92 -7.68
N ILE A 167 -17.97 1.04 -7.81
CA ILE A 167 -18.91 -0.04 -7.51
C ILE A 167 -18.63 -1.29 -8.37
N ASP A 168 -18.39 -1.11 -9.67
CA ASP A 168 -18.10 -2.22 -10.58
C ASP A 168 -16.76 -2.89 -10.26
N ILE A 169 -15.72 -2.12 -9.90
CA ILE A 169 -14.42 -2.65 -9.47
C ILE A 169 -14.58 -3.44 -8.17
N VAL A 170 -15.23 -2.87 -7.16
CA VAL A 170 -15.49 -3.53 -5.87
C VAL A 170 -16.26 -4.83 -6.10
N ARG A 171 -17.29 -4.82 -6.95
CA ARG A 171 -18.03 -6.03 -7.32
C ARG A 171 -17.13 -7.10 -7.91
N ARG A 172 -16.27 -6.75 -8.86
CA ARG A 172 -15.34 -7.70 -9.46
C ARG A 172 -14.34 -8.27 -8.45
N ARG A 173 -13.78 -7.44 -7.57
CA ARG A 173 -12.85 -7.90 -6.52
C ARG A 173 -13.49 -8.87 -5.54
N VAL A 174 -14.68 -8.52 -5.06
CA VAL A 174 -15.41 -9.35 -4.10
C VAL A 174 -15.83 -10.68 -4.72
N ASN A 175 -16.28 -10.67 -5.98
CA ASN A 175 -16.58 -11.89 -6.72
C ASN A 175 -15.33 -12.76 -6.92
N GLN A 176 -14.21 -12.15 -7.31
CA GLN A 176 -12.94 -12.84 -7.55
C GLN A 176 -12.32 -13.41 -6.26
N TYR A 177 -12.60 -12.78 -5.11
CA TYR A 177 -12.25 -13.33 -3.79
C TYR A 177 -13.05 -14.60 -3.44
N GLY A 178 -14.18 -14.84 -4.12
CA GLY A 178 -15.02 -16.02 -3.89
C GLY A 178 -16.19 -15.79 -2.93
N VAL A 179 -16.50 -14.53 -2.58
CA VAL A 179 -17.70 -14.21 -1.80
C VAL A 179 -18.94 -14.57 -2.61
N THR A 180 -19.80 -15.39 -2.02
CA THR A 180 -21.05 -15.81 -2.64
C THR A 180 -22.07 -14.71 -2.47
N GLU A 181 -22.42 -14.04 -3.56
CA GLU A 181 -23.53 -13.07 -3.61
C GLU A 181 -23.38 -11.82 -2.72
N PRO A 182 -22.34 -10.99 -2.94
CA PRO A 182 -22.21 -9.74 -2.20
C PRO A 182 -23.35 -8.76 -2.52
N SER A 183 -23.85 -8.08 -1.49
CA SER A 183 -24.75 -6.94 -1.64
C SER A 183 -23.91 -5.67 -1.72
N ILE A 184 -23.91 -5.02 -2.89
CA ILE A 184 -23.12 -3.81 -3.13
C ILE A 184 -24.06 -2.73 -3.58
N GLN A 185 -24.20 -1.69 -2.75
CA GLN A 185 -25.18 -0.63 -2.94
C GLN A 185 -24.53 0.73 -2.75
N ARG A 186 -24.94 1.70 -3.55
CA ARG A 186 -24.56 3.09 -3.35
C ARG A 186 -25.36 3.67 -2.19
N GLN A 187 -24.69 4.33 -1.26
CA GLN A 187 -25.30 5.09 -0.17
C GLN A 187 -24.97 6.57 -0.36
N GLY A 188 -25.99 7.40 -0.58
CA GLY A 188 -25.81 8.82 -0.85
C GLY A 188 -25.00 9.09 -2.12
N THR A 189 -24.19 10.15 -2.12
CA THR A 189 -23.46 10.61 -3.31
C THR A 189 -22.10 9.95 -3.50
N ARG A 190 -21.40 9.56 -2.42
CA ARG A 190 -20.00 9.10 -2.46
C ARG A 190 -19.70 7.82 -1.68
N ARG A 191 -20.69 7.22 -1.01
CA ARG A 191 -20.47 5.99 -0.23
C ARG A 191 -20.98 4.75 -0.94
N ILE A 192 -20.33 3.63 -0.66
CA ILE A 192 -20.66 2.32 -1.18
C ILE A 192 -20.73 1.39 0.02
N VAL A 193 -21.90 0.80 0.26
CA VAL A 193 -22.12 -0.23 1.28
C VAL A 193 -21.92 -1.58 0.61
N VAL A 194 -21.02 -2.38 1.19
CA VAL A 194 -20.63 -3.71 0.72
C VAL A 194 -20.92 -4.67 1.86
N GLU A 195 -21.87 -5.58 1.65
CA GLU A 195 -22.17 -6.65 2.59
C GLU A 195 -21.76 -7.97 1.95
N MET A 196 -20.96 -8.73 2.68
CA MET A 196 -20.28 -9.90 2.19
C MET A 196 -20.49 -11.03 3.21
N PRO A 197 -21.41 -11.95 2.93
CA PRO A 197 -21.66 -13.08 3.81
C PRO A 197 -20.54 -14.13 3.69
N GLY A 198 -20.28 -14.86 4.77
CA GLY A 198 -19.36 -16.01 4.77
C GLY A 198 -17.88 -15.68 4.55
N ILE A 199 -17.42 -14.47 4.91
CA ILE A 199 -15.99 -14.13 4.92
C ILE A 199 -15.33 -14.69 6.17
N GLU A 200 -14.24 -15.44 5.98
CA GLU A 200 -13.38 -15.94 7.05
C GLU A 200 -12.29 -14.92 7.44
N ASP A 201 -11.67 -14.26 6.46
CA ASP A 201 -10.60 -13.27 6.67
C ASP A 201 -11.05 -11.85 6.32
N ALA A 202 -11.46 -11.10 7.35
CA ALA A 202 -11.87 -9.72 7.23
C ALA A 202 -10.69 -8.76 6.97
N GLN A 203 -9.47 -9.08 7.41
CA GLN A 203 -8.31 -8.21 7.23
C GLN A 203 -7.88 -8.21 5.75
N ARG A 204 -7.82 -9.38 5.14
CA ARG A 204 -7.46 -9.52 3.72
C ARG A 204 -8.47 -8.85 2.79
N ILE A 205 -9.77 -9.04 3.04
CA ILE A 205 -10.82 -8.33 2.31
C ILE A 205 -10.69 -6.81 2.47
N ARG A 206 -10.33 -6.34 3.66
CA ARG A 206 -10.12 -4.91 3.92
C ARG A 206 -9.06 -4.32 3.00
N GLU A 207 -7.92 -5.00 2.89
CA GLU A 207 -6.80 -4.58 2.05
C GLU A 207 -7.17 -4.61 0.56
N LEU A 208 -7.85 -5.68 0.14
CA LEU A 208 -8.37 -5.85 -1.22
C LEU A 208 -9.32 -4.72 -1.64
N LEU A 209 -10.18 -4.27 -0.72
CA LEU A 209 -11.15 -3.21 -0.99
C LEU A 209 -10.52 -1.80 -0.98
N ARG A 210 -9.44 -1.59 -0.23
CA ARG A 210 -8.75 -0.28 -0.14
C ARG A 210 -7.80 0.00 -1.30
N GLY A 211 -7.05 -1.00 -1.78
CA GLY A 211 -6.01 -0.79 -2.79
C GLY A 211 -6.56 -0.19 -4.09
N THR A 212 -5.88 0.79 -4.71
CA THR A 212 -6.34 1.31 -6.01
C THR A 212 -6.05 0.36 -7.15
N ALA A 213 -5.10 -0.56 -7.00
CA ALA A 213 -4.62 -1.45 -8.05
C ALA A 213 -4.06 -0.72 -9.27
N ARG A 214 -3.47 0.46 -9.05
CA ARG A 214 -2.85 1.27 -10.09
C ARG A 214 -1.52 0.64 -10.49
N LEU A 215 -1.58 -0.23 -11.48
CA LEU A 215 -0.41 -0.87 -12.07
C LEU A 215 0.28 0.08 -13.05
N GLU A 216 1.60 0.24 -12.90
CA GLU A 216 2.43 1.01 -13.80
C GLU A 216 3.74 0.28 -14.12
N PHE A 217 4.17 0.37 -15.38
CA PHE A 217 5.48 -0.09 -15.83
C PHE A 217 6.39 1.11 -16.04
N ARG A 218 7.40 1.23 -15.20
CA ARG A 218 8.34 2.36 -15.20
C ARG A 218 9.76 1.84 -15.38
N LEU A 219 10.58 2.58 -16.12
CA LEU A 219 12.02 2.24 -16.18
C LEU A 219 12.68 2.67 -14.86
N MET A 220 13.74 1.98 -14.45
CA MET A 220 14.53 2.42 -13.30
C MET A 220 15.39 3.65 -13.64
N GLY A 221 15.76 4.41 -12.62
CA GLY A 221 16.74 5.49 -12.74
C GLY A 221 18.13 4.97 -13.14
N GLY A 222 18.95 5.85 -13.71
CA GLY A 222 20.30 5.49 -14.16
C GLY A 222 21.21 5.10 -12.99
N PRO A 223 21.76 3.86 -12.94
CA PRO A 223 22.46 3.37 -11.76
C PRO A 223 23.62 4.25 -11.28
N GLN A 224 24.47 4.69 -12.21
CA GLN A 224 25.61 5.57 -11.88
C GLN A 224 25.16 6.96 -11.41
N GLN A 225 24.07 7.46 -11.97
CA GLN A 225 23.52 8.77 -11.62
C GLN A 225 22.90 8.75 -10.22
N LEU A 226 22.16 7.67 -9.90
CA LEU A 226 21.59 7.44 -8.58
C LEU A 226 22.68 7.28 -7.52
N ALA A 227 23.71 6.45 -7.79
CA ALA A 227 24.83 6.28 -6.88
C ALA A 227 25.54 7.62 -6.58
N SER A 228 25.86 8.37 -7.63
CA SER A 228 26.49 9.69 -7.49
C SER A 228 25.60 10.70 -6.74
N ALA A 229 24.28 10.61 -6.92
CA ALA A 229 23.33 11.45 -6.20
C ALA A 229 23.29 11.08 -4.71
N MET A 230 23.26 9.79 -4.40
CA MET A 230 23.29 9.31 -3.01
C MET A 230 24.57 9.66 -2.29
N GLU A 231 25.73 9.61 -2.95
CA GLU A 231 26.99 10.11 -2.37
C GLU A 231 26.89 11.58 -1.96
N ARG A 232 26.28 12.44 -2.80
CA ARG A 232 26.06 13.85 -2.46
C ARG A 232 25.07 14.04 -1.33
N VAL A 233 23.98 13.26 -1.32
CA VAL A 233 22.95 13.34 -0.27
C VAL A 233 23.53 12.88 1.07
N THR A 234 24.28 11.78 1.10
CA THR A 234 24.97 11.33 2.31
C THR A 234 25.94 12.40 2.81
N ALA A 235 26.81 12.93 1.94
CA ALA A 235 27.75 13.99 2.29
C ALA A 235 27.04 15.26 2.79
N TYR A 236 25.88 15.61 2.23
CA TYR A 236 25.06 16.73 2.70
C TYR A 236 24.63 16.54 4.16
N TYR A 237 24.29 15.31 4.53
CA TYR A 237 23.84 14.98 5.88
C TYR A 237 24.97 14.77 6.90
N ASP A 238 26.21 14.55 6.45
CA ASP A 238 27.38 14.50 7.34
C ASP A 238 27.60 15.84 8.05
N ASP A 239 27.35 16.96 7.34
CA ASP A 239 27.57 18.32 7.84
C ASP A 239 26.25 19.06 8.19
N TYR A 240 25.12 18.36 8.24
CA TYR A 240 23.81 19.00 8.37
C TYR A 240 23.58 19.60 9.79
N GLN A 241 23.47 20.92 9.87
CA GLN A 241 23.24 21.69 11.10
C GLN A 241 21.87 22.43 11.14
N GLY A 242 20.94 22.12 10.23
CA GLY A 242 19.66 22.85 10.13
C GLY A 242 18.63 22.46 11.21
N PRO A 243 17.41 23.05 11.16
CA PRO A 243 16.34 22.73 12.12
C PRO A 243 16.07 21.21 12.19
N GLY A 244 15.89 20.69 13.40
CA GLY A 244 15.73 19.25 13.65
C GLY A 244 17.02 18.43 13.66
N ALA A 245 18.20 19.03 13.48
CA ALA A 245 19.48 18.32 13.58
C ALA A 245 19.72 17.66 14.95
N ASP A 246 19.04 18.12 16.01
CA ASP A 246 19.08 17.54 17.36
C ASP A 246 18.06 16.41 17.55
N THR A 247 16.87 16.50 16.93
CA THR A 247 15.81 15.48 17.01
C THR A 247 16.03 14.30 16.07
N LEU A 248 16.88 14.48 15.05
CA LEU A 248 17.26 13.44 14.11
C LEU A 248 18.48 12.62 14.56
N ARG A 249 19.06 12.93 15.74
CA ARG A 249 20.18 12.16 16.31
C ARG A 249 19.71 10.80 16.82
N PRO A 250 20.59 9.78 16.83
CA PRO A 250 20.25 8.48 17.43
C PRO A 250 19.91 8.67 18.92
N GLY A 251 18.69 8.29 19.32
CA GLY A 251 18.21 8.37 20.71
C GLY A 251 17.12 9.42 21.00
N GLY A 252 16.67 10.20 20.01
CA GLY A 252 15.48 11.04 20.15
C GLY A 252 14.19 10.21 20.17
N GLU A 253 13.23 10.55 21.03
CA GLU A 253 11.95 9.84 21.14
C GLU A 253 11.26 9.70 19.76
N PRO A 254 10.78 8.50 19.39
CA PRO A 254 10.03 8.31 18.16
C PRO A 254 8.68 9.02 18.28
N GLY A 255 8.57 10.23 17.71
CA GLY A 255 7.31 10.98 17.71
C GLY A 255 7.41 12.49 17.48
N ALA A 256 8.59 13.10 17.50
CA ALA A 256 8.71 14.52 17.21
C ALA A 256 8.61 14.75 15.69
N THR A 257 7.45 15.25 15.23
CA THR A 257 7.27 15.76 13.88
C THR A 257 8.35 16.80 13.58
N LEU A 258 9.13 16.57 12.52
CA LEU A 258 9.97 17.62 11.96
C LEU A 258 9.05 18.77 11.52
N PRO A 259 9.32 20.02 11.91
CA PRO A 259 8.53 21.13 11.42
C PRO A 259 8.62 21.19 9.89
N SER A 260 7.45 21.21 9.24
CA SER A 260 7.33 21.52 7.81
C SER A 260 7.97 22.89 7.56
N GLU A 261 8.86 22.99 6.56
CA GLU A 261 9.44 24.26 6.14
C GLU A 261 8.32 25.22 5.71
N GLY A 262 8.03 26.24 6.53
CA GLY A 262 7.02 27.24 6.21
C GLY A 262 6.66 28.27 7.29
N ALA A 263 7.18 28.22 8.51
CA ALA A 263 6.88 29.25 9.52
C ALA A 263 7.82 30.47 9.37
N PRO A 264 7.30 31.70 9.18
CA PRO A 264 8.12 32.90 9.11
C PRO A 264 8.79 33.17 10.47
N SER A 265 10.06 33.57 10.44
CA SER A 265 10.79 34.03 11.62
C SER A 265 10.23 35.37 12.08
N GLU A 266 9.60 35.40 13.25
CA GLU A 266 9.33 36.66 13.94
C GLU A 266 10.53 37.05 14.81
N ARG A 267 11.06 38.23 14.51
CA ARG A 267 12.08 38.94 15.27
C ARG A 267 11.38 40.07 16.05
N ASP A 268 11.79 40.21 17.31
CA ASP A 268 11.61 41.34 18.24
C ASP A 268 10.20 41.75 18.71
N THR A 269 9.98 41.75 20.04
CA THR A 269 9.86 43.00 20.82
C THR A 269 9.93 42.75 22.35
N THR A 270 10.80 43.53 23.00
CA THR A 270 10.69 44.17 24.35
C THR A 270 10.45 43.33 25.61
N GLY A 271 11.34 43.54 26.59
CA GLY A 271 11.37 42.81 27.86
C GLY A 271 10.62 43.44 29.02
N THR A 272 10.87 42.90 30.22
CA THR A 272 10.84 43.57 31.54
C THR A 272 11.42 42.61 32.59
N ALA A 273 12.05 43.22 33.59
CA ALA A 273 12.92 42.68 34.62
C ALA A 273 12.28 41.71 35.65
N ALA A 274 13.17 40.97 36.33
CA ALA A 274 12.95 40.26 37.59
C ALA A 274 12.49 41.21 38.73
N PRO A 275 12.04 40.72 39.92
CA PRO A 275 12.98 40.16 40.91
C PRO A 275 12.46 38.98 41.76
N ALA A 276 13.34 38.57 42.68
CA ALA A 276 13.43 37.38 43.52
C ALA A 276 12.52 37.31 44.77
N ASP A 277 12.47 36.12 45.41
CA ASP A 277 12.63 35.86 46.86
C ASP A 277 12.69 34.32 47.11
N THR A 278 13.74 33.71 47.71
CA THR A 278 14.03 33.50 49.17
C THR A 278 13.16 32.39 49.77
N ALA A 279 13.54 31.37 50.56
CA ALA A 279 14.68 30.98 51.43
C ALA A 279 14.63 29.43 51.62
N ALA A 280 15.71 28.67 51.83
CA ALA A 280 16.41 28.32 53.09
C ALA A 280 15.90 27.04 53.84
N ASP A 281 16.86 26.45 54.58
CA ASP A 281 16.86 25.36 55.59
C ASP A 281 16.96 23.89 55.13
N ASP A 282 18.03 23.12 55.43
CA ASP A 282 18.67 22.65 56.70
C ASP A 282 18.19 21.22 57.03
N GLY A 283 18.95 20.19 57.40
CA GLY A 283 20.36 19.98 57.72
C GLY A 283 20.57 18.49 58.11
N GLY A 284 21.84 18.03 58.14
CA GLY A 284 22.43 16.88 58.88
C GLY A 284 21.79 15.47 58.81
N ASP A 285 22.41 14.35 59.15
CA ASP A 285 23.78 13.92 59.47
C ASP A 285 23.66 12.39 59.70
N GLY A 286 24.70 11.57 59.48
CA GLY A 286 24.72 10.21 60.03
C GLY A 286 25.59 9.16 59.33
N GLN A 287 26.80 8.95 59.86
CA GLN A 287 27.78 7.90 59.50
C GLN A 287 27.41 6.51 60.07
N GLY A 288 27.92 5.42 59.47
CA GLY A 288 27.75 4.05 59.99
C GLY A 288 28.56 2.92 59.30
N THR A 289 29.83 2.85 59.66
CA THR A 289 30.93 1.86 59.53
C THR A 289 30.63 0.32 59.52
N ARG A 290 31.06 -0.41 58.46
CA ARG A 290 32.04 -1.55 58.37
C ARG A 290 31.73 -3.04 58.76
N LEU A 291 32.45 -3.93 58.02
CA LEU A 291 32.92 -5.34 58.23
C LEU A 291 32.02 -6.49 57.68
N ASP A 292 32.38 -7.24 56.62
CA ASP A 292 33.44 -8.25 56.36
C ASP A 292 33.06 -9.70 56.76
N GLN A 293 33.07 -10.65 55.80
CA GLN A 293 33.80 -11.95 55.86
C GLN A 293 33.39 -13.00 54.79
N GLY A 294 34.41 -13.56 54.11
CA GLY A 294 34.59 -14.98 53.70
C GLY A 294 33.85 -15.49 52.43
N GLY A 295 34.40 -16.29 51.51
CA GLY A 295 35.69 -16.97 51.37
C GLY A 295 35.57 -18.25 50.50
N ALA A 296 36.26 -18.26 49.33
CA ALA A 296 36.88 -19.40 48.58
C ALA A 296 36.01 -20.53 47.92
N PRO A 297 36.58 -21.44 47.06
CA PRO A 297 37.33 -21.24 45.80
C PRO A 297 36.94 -22.22 44.64
N ALA A 298 37.71 -22.17 43.52
CA ALA A 298 37.58 -22.82 42.19
C ALA A 298 37.64 -24.39 42.12
N PRO A 299 37.57 -25.04 40.92
CA PRO A 299 38.80 -25.25 40.14
C PRO A 299 38.69 -25.29 38.58
N GLN A 300 39.87 -25.14 37.96
CA GLN A 300 40.20 -25.29 36.54
C GLN A 300 40.47 -26.76 36.15
N GLN A 301 40.12 -27.15 34.91
CA GLN A 301 40.69 -28.26 34.12
C GLN A 301 40.40 -27.99 32.62
N GLN A 302 41.15 -28.40 31.60
CA GLN A 302 42.57 -28.66 31.36
C GLN A 302 42.69 -28.82 29.83
N ARG A 303 43.73 -28.26 29.21
CA ARG A 303 44.03 -28.42 27.76
C ARG A 303 44.42 -29.86 27.44
N GLN A 304 43.91 -30.42 26.34
CA GLN A 304 44.61 -31.48 25.59
C GLN A 304 44.53 -31.25 24.08
N GLN A 305 45.70 -31.32 23.45
CA GLN A 305 45.97 -31.27 22.02
C GLN A 305 45.79 -32.66 21.40
N ARG A 306 45.20 -32.76 20.21
CA ARG A 306 45.56 -33.78 19.20
C ARG A 306 45.51 -33.17 17.79
N GLN A 307 46.52 -33.52 17.01
CA GLN A 307 46.78 -33.11 15.63
C GLN A 307 46.13 -34.10 14.63
N GLN A 308 46.06 -33.66 13.35
CA GLN A 308 46.04 -34.45 12.08
C GLN A 308 44.71 -35.16 11.72
N GLN A 309 44.15 -35.19 10.51
CA GLN A 309 44.40 -34.79 9.10
C GLN A 309 42.98 -34.78 8.44
N GLY A 310 42.56 -33.84 7.58
CA GLY A 310 42.81 -33.81 6.13
C GLY A 310 41.47 -33.73 5.34
N GLY A 311 41.33 -32.79 4.40
CA GLY A 311 40.21 -32.73 3.44
C GLY A 311 39.75 -31.31 3.04
N THR A 312 40.35 -30.74 2.00
CA THR A 312 39.99 -29.47 1.30
C THR A 312 38.61 -29.58 0.60
N PRO A 313 37.88 -28.48 0.25
CA PRO A 313 38.30 -27.56 -0.82
C PRO A 313 38.10 -26.03 -0.60
N LEU A 314 38.94 -25.28 -1.32
CA LEU A 314 38.79 -23.95 -1.95
C LEU A 314 38.60 -22.69 -1.08
N SER A 315 39.75 -22.04 -0.86
CA SER A 315 39.92 -20.67 -0.39
C SER A 315 39.65 -19.66 -1.52
N GLY A 316 38.67 -18.79 -1.30
CA GLY A 316 38.53 -17.50 -1.96
C GLY A 316 39.42 -16.46 -1.28
N GLN A 317 40.10 -15.68 -2.11
CA GLN A 317 41.11 -14.70 -1.78
C GLN A 317 40.51 -13.51 -0.99
N GLN A 318 40.87 -13.39 0.29
CA GLN A 318 40.58 -12.22 1.14
C GLN A 318 41.70 -11.17 0.99
N GLY A 319 41.32 -9.95 0.62
CA GLY A 319 42.12 -8.72 0.79
C GLY A 319 41.91 -8.11 2.19
N PRO A 320 42.78 -7.21 2.66
CA PRO A 320 43.12 -7.09 4.07
C PRO A 320 42.09 -6.31 4.89
N ALA A 321 41.78 -6.83 6.07
CA ALA A 321 41.14 -6.12 7.16
C ALA A 321 42.09 -5.05 7.71
N GLY A 322 41.74 -3.78 7.53
CA GLY A 322 42.33 -2.67 8.27
C GLY A 322 41.84 -2.73 9.72
N ALA A 323 42.77 -2.88 10.65
CA ALA A 323 42.51 -2.74 12.08
C ALA A 323 42.04 -1.31 12.38
N GLN A 324 40.91 -1.17 13.07
CA GLN A 324 40.50 0.08 13.70
C GLN A 324 40.90 0.04 15.17
N ASP A 325 41.62 1.07 15.60
CA ASP A 325 42.04 1.34 16.97
C ASP A 325 40.83 1.44 17.91
N PRO A 326 40.85 0.80 19.10
CA PRO A 326 39.85 1.01 20.13
C PRO A 326 40.42 2.01 21.15
N ASP A 327 40.16 3.30 20.95
CA ASP A 327 40.07 4.35 21.97
C ASP A 327 40.29 5.72 21.32
N GLY A 328 39.20 6.28 20.82
CA GLY A 328 39.10 7.64 20.33
C GLY A 328 37.68 8.11 20.52
N ALA A 329 37.35 8.63 21.70
CA ALA A 329 36.11 9.34 21.94
C ALA A 329 36.05 10.57 21.02
N GLN A 330 35.42 10.44 19.85
CA GLN A 330 35.03 11.56 19.01
C GLN A 330 33.57 11.92 19.33
N ALA A 331 33.40 13.07 19.97
CA ALA A 331 32.13 13.77 20.00
C ALA A 331 31.84 14.33 18.59
N GLY A 332 30.88 13.75 17.88
CA GLY A 332 30.39 14.21 16.58
C GLY A 332 29.06 13.53 16.27
N GLY A 333 27.98 14.30 16.14
CA GLY A 333 26.64 13.77 15.88
C GLY A 333 26.59 13.02 14.55
N GLY A 334 26.14 11.76 14.57
CA GLY A 334 26.13 10.91 13.38
C GLY A 334 25.16 11.41 12.30
N ASN A 335 25.46 11.08 11.04
CA ASN A 335 24.64 11.40 9.88
C ASN A 335 23.21 10.83 10.06
N PRO A 336 22.17 11.69 10.07
CA PRO A 336 20.81 11.28 10.39
C PRO A 336 20.17 10.36 9.35
N LEU A 337 20.65 10.39 8.10
CA LEU A 337 20.22 9.49 7.04
C LEU A 337 20.84 8.10 7.22
N THR A 338 22.17 8.01 7.39
CA THR A 338 22.85 6.71 7.56
C THR A 338 22.57 6.05 8.89
N ALA A 339 22.05 6.81 9.87
CA ALA A 339 21.55 6.26 11.13
C ALA A 339 20.26 5.44 10.95
N ARG A 340 19.50 5.65 9.87
CA ARG A 340 18.16 5.08 9.62
C ARG A 340 18.04 4.30 8.30
N MET A 341 19.00 4.50 7.41
CA MET A 341 19.08 3.81 6.13
C MET A 341 20.49 3.28 5.94
N ASP A 342 20.59 1.98 5.66
CA ASP A 342 21.84 1.40 5.17
C ASP A 342 21.97 1.77 3.69
N VAL A 343 22.71 2.84 3.43
CA VAL A 343 22.96 3.34 2.08
C VAL A 343 23.83 2.33 1.36
N MET A 344 23.43 1.95 0.14
CA MET A 344 24.19 0.99 -0.67
C MET A 344 24.91 1.72 -1.82
N PRO A 345 26.04 2.42 -1.58
CA PRO A 345 26.74 3.16 -2.63
C PRO A 345 27.32 2.25 -3.72
N ARG A 346 27.40 0.93 -3.48
CA ARG A 346 27.87 -0.09 -4.44
C ARG A 346 26.90 -1.28 -4.61
N GLY A 347 25.64 -1.13 -4.18
CA GLY A 347 24.61 -2.16 -4.35
C GLY A 347 24.13 -2.32 -5.80
N PRO A 348 23.20 -3.25 -6.09
CA PRO A 348 22.56 -3.35 -7.41
C PRO A 348 21.93 -2.00 -7.75
N GLY A 349 22.53 -1.29 -8.71
CA GLY A 349 22.66 0.17 -8.65
C GLY A 349 21.40 1.02 -8.81
N THR A 350 20.21 0.42 -8.81
CA THR A 350 18.92 1.13 -8.77
C THR A 350 18.31 1.18 -7.36
N VAL A 351 18.86 0.41 -6.41
CA VAL A 351 18.53 0.45 -4.98
C VAL A 351 19.44 1.45 -4.29
N LEU A 352 18.85 2.47 -3.65
CA LEU A 352 19.57 3.55 -2.97
C LEU A 352 20.00 3.14 -1.56
N GLY A 353 19.23 2.28 -0.92
CA GLY A 353 19.51 1.75 0.41
C GLY A 353 18.42 0.84 0.93
N THR A 354 18.61 0.32 2.13
CA THR A 354 17.62 -0.49 2.85
C THR A 354 17.23 0.21 4.15
N VAL A 355 15.95 0.11 4.49
CA VAL A 355 15.34 0.86 5.59
C VAL A 355 14.47 -0.08 6.40
N ALA A 356 14.58 -0.03 7.73
CA ALA A 356 13.66 -0.75 8.62
C ALA A 356 12.26 -0.14 8.52
N ALA A 357 11.22 -0.96 8.68
CA ALA A 357 9.83 -0.51 8.60
C ALA A 357 9.56 0.74 9.46
N SER A 358 10.11 0.75 10.68
CA SER A 358 10.00 1.82 11.68
C SER A 358 10.66 3.14 11.26
N ASP A 359 11.64 3.10 10.35
CA ASP A 359 12.44 4.26 9.92
C ASP A 359 11.98 4.86 8.58
N THR A 360 11.09 4.18 7.84
CA THR A 360 10.63 4.61 6.50
C THR A 360 10.09 6.04 6.49
N ALA A 361 9.28 6.43 7.47
CA ALA A 361 8.72 7.78 7.57
C ALA A 361 9.81 8.85 7.79
N ALA A 362 10.80 8.56 8.63
CA ALA A 362 11.90 9.47 8.90
C ALA A 362 12.81 9.63 7.66
N VAL A 363 13.11 8.53 6.97
CA VAL A 363 13.87 8.56 5.71
C VAL A 363 13.12 9.33 4.64
N ASN A 364 11.81 9.14 4.48
CA ASN A 364 10.99 9.93 3.57
C ASN A 364 11.04 11.42 3.88
N ALA A 365 10.95 11.81 5.15
CA ALA A 365 11.05 13.21 5.55
C ALA A 365 12.42 13.81 5.19
N LEU A 366 13.51 13.04 5.33
CA LEU A 366 14.85 13.47 4.95
C LEU A 366 15.01 13.57 3.42
N MET A 367 14.51 12.60 2.67
CA MET A 367 14.69 12.53 1.21
C MET A 367 13.77 13.48 0.44
N SER A 368 12.64 13.90 1.03
CA SER A 368 11.65 14.79 0.41
C SER A 368 11.96 16.29 0.53
N ARG A 369 12.95 16.67 1.33
CA ARG A 369 13.32 18.09 1.49
C ARG A 369 13.73 18.71 0.16
N ARG A 370 13.45 20.00 -0.01
CA ARG A 370 13.70 20.71 -1.28
C ARG A 370 15.18 20.77 -1.66
N ASP A 371 16.05 20.93 -0.67
CA ASP A 371 17.52 20.93 -0.83
C ASP A 371 18.04 19.56 -1.29
N VAL A 372 17.59 18.47 -0.65
CA VAL A 372 17.95 17.09 -0.99
C VAL A 372 17.37 16.65 -2.32
N ARG A 373 16.10 17.00 -2.60
CA ARG A 373 15.42 16.63 -3.84
C ARG A 373 16.13 17.17 -5.08
N ARG A 374 16.72 18.37 -4.99
CA ARG A 374 17.54 18.98 -6.05
C ARG A 374 18.87 18.27 -6.30
N MET A 375 19.32 17.43 -5.36
CA MET A 375 20.53 16.62 -5.54
C MET A 375 20.24 15.32 -6.28
N LEU A 376 18.98 14.86 -6.27
CA LEU A 376 18.50 13.71 -7.02
C LEU A 376 18.18 14.09 -8.47
N PRO A 377 18.18 13.14 -9.42
CA PRO A 377 17.71 13.41 -10.78
C PRO A 377 16.24 13.87 -10.79
N ASP A 378 15.94 14.88 -11.60
CA ASP A 378 14.60 15.46 -11.71
C ASP A 378 13.56 14.46 -12.25
N ASP A 379 14.00 13.48 -13.04
CA ASP A 379 13.14 12.45 -13.64
C ASP A 379 13.06 11.16 -12.82
N VAL A 380 13.56 11.15 -11.58
CA VAL A 380 13.51 9.99 -10.67
C VAL A 380 12.57 10.28 -9.51
N GLU A 381 11.73 9.31 -9.18
CA GLU A 381 10.90 9.21 -7.99
C GLU A 381 11.43 8.09 -7.09
N LEU A 382 11.32 8.27 -5.78
CA LEU A 382 11.76 7.29 -4.80
C LEU A 382 10.58 6.45 -4.35
N MET A 383 10.72 5.13 -4.41
CA MET A 383 9.65 4.19 -4.06
C MET A 383 10.22 3.05 -3.23
N TYR A 384 9.45 2.57 -2.24
CA TYR A 384 9.81 1.38 -1.49
C TYR A 384 9.43 0.10 -2.24
N SER A 385 10.11 -1.01 -1.94
CA SER A 385 9.61 -2.34 -2.31
C SER A 385 8.26 -2.59 -1.62
N ALA A 386 7.35 -3.28 -2.29
CA ALA A 386 6.03 -3.62 -1.73
C ALA A 386 6.16 -4.58 -0.54
N SER A 387 7.02 -5.60 -0.69
CA SER A 387 7.28 -6.60 0.33
C SER A 387 8.71 -6.42 0.90
N PRO A 388 8.93 -6.74 2.18
CA PRO A 388 10.26 -6.75 2.77
C PRO A 388 11.16 -7.82 2.13
N PHE A 389 12.46 -7.56 2.09
CA PHE A 389 13.42 -8.54 1.57
C PHE A 389 14.07 -9.40 2.66
N GLY A 390 13.70 -9.16 3.92
CA GLY A 390 14.25 -9.82 5.10
C GLY A 390 13.96 -9.04 6.36
N GLN A 391 14.55 -9.49 7.47
CA GLN A 391 14.45 -8.83 8.77
C GLN A 391 15.84 -8.43 9.27
N ASN A 392 15.92 -7.35 10.04
CA ASN A 392 17.13 -6.99 10.77
C ASN A 392 17.32 -7.92 12.01
N PRO A 393 18.47 -7.86 12.71
CA PRO A 393 18.70 -8.67 13.91
C PRO A 393 17.67 -8.50 15.03
N GLN A 394 16.92 -7.40 15.03
CA GLN A 394 15.86 -7.08 15.98
C GLN A 394 14.49 -7.66 15.55
N GLY A 395 14.42 -8.32 14.39
CA GLY A 395 13.20 -8.89 13.83
C GLY A 395 12.33 -7.89 13.08
N GLU A 396 12.80 -6.67 12.84
CA GLU A 396 12.06 -5.69 12.04
C GLU A 396 12.23 -5.95 10.55
N GLU A 397 11.13 -5.86 9.82
CA GLU A 397 11.11 -5.97 8.36
C GLU A 397 11.92 -4.86 7.69
N MET A 398 12.69 -5.25 6.67
CA MET A 398 13.58 -4.38 5.92
C MET A 398 13.06 -4.21 4.48
N TYR A 399 12.94 -2.95 4.07
CA TYR A 399 12.45 -2.56 2.75
C TYR A 399 13.57 -1.93 1.93
N ARG A 400 13.50 -2.07 0.60
CA ARG A 400 14.44 -1.41 -0.32
C ARG A 400 13.89 -0.06 -0.74
N LEU A 401 14.71 0.99 -0.72
CA LEU A 401 14.39 2.26 -1.36
C LEU A 401 14.96 2.27 -2.78
N LEU A 402 14.09 2.40 -3.79
CA LEU A 402 14.44 2.30 -5.20
C LEU A 402 14.23 3.63 -5.93
N GLY A 403 15.08 3.89 -6.93
CA GLY A 403 14.99 5.04 -7.81
C GLY A 403 14.31 4.64 -9.10
N VAL A 404 13.06 5.04 -9.27
CA VAL A 404 12.22 4.71 -10.42
C VAL A 404 12.02 5.97 -11.25
N ARG A 405 11.97 5.88 -12.58
CA ARG A 405 11.67 7.07 -13.38
C ARG A 405 10.23 7.52 -13.14
N ALA A 406 10.03 8.83 -13.04
CA ALA A 406 8.71 9.43 -12.83
C ALA A 406 7.76 9.14 -14.01
N ASP A 407 8.32 8.92 -15.20
CA ASP A 407 7.56 8.68 -16.40
C ASP A 407 7.06 7.21 -16.48
N SER A 408 5.74 7.05 -16.50
CA SER A 408 5.10 5.74 -16.73
C SER A 408 5.10 5.39 -18.21
N LYS A 409 5.70 4.25 -18.56
CA LYS A 409 5.72 3.75 -19.95
C LYS A 409 4.41 3.08 -20.31
N MET A 410 3.71 2.50 -19.34
CA MET A 410 2.49 1.73 -19.55
C MET A 410 1.73 1.59 -18.22
N THR A 411 0.40 1.53 -18.29
CA THR A 411 -0.50 1.38 -17.14
C THR A 411 -1.22 0.04 -17.21
N GLY A 412 -1.92 -0.32 -16.12
CA GLY A 412 -2.70 -1.56 -16.02
C GLY A 412 -3.90 -1.69 -16.95
N GLU A 413 -4.29 -0.63 -17.67
CA GLU A 413 -5.43 -0.67 -18.61
C GLU A 413 -5.22 -1.66 -19.76
N VAL A 414 -3.97 -2.00 -20.07
CA VAL A 414 -3.64 -2.96 -21.14
C VAL A 414 -3.63 -4.42 -20.68
N VAL A 415 -3.90 -4.67 -19.40
CA VAL A 415 -3.95 -6.03 -18.84
C VAL A 415 -5.27 -6.68 -19.24
N ASP A 416 -5.17 -7.78 -19.98
CA ASP A 416 -6.32 -8.61 -20.39
C ASP A 416 -6.61 -9.67 -19.31
N GLU A 417 -5.56 -10.31 -18.80
CA GLU A 417 -5.66 -11.36 -17.79
C GLU A 417 -4.40 -11.44 -16.91
N ALA A 418 -4.58 -11.70 -15.62
CA ALA A 418 -3.54 -12.08 -14.67
C ALA A 418 -3.86 -13.43 -14.04
N SER A 419 -2.83 -14.26 -13.83
CA SER A 419 -2.96 -15.58 -13.21
C SER A 419 -1.77 -15.93 -12.32
N VAL A 420 -2.05 -16.62 -11.21
CA VAL A 420 -1.00 -17.16 -10.34
C VAL A 420 -0.34 -18.34 -11.05
N ASN A 421 0.97 -18.33 -11.07
CA ASN A 421 1.82 -19.41 -11.56
C ASN A 421 2.93 -19.66 -10.54
N PHE A 422 3.69 -20.72 -10.76
CA PHE A 422 4.89 -21.02 -9.96
C PHE A 422 6.10 -21.10 -10.87
N ASP A 423 7.25 -20.71 -10.35
CA ASP A 423 8.52 -21.03 -10.98
C ASP A 423 8.77 -22.55 -10.89
N GLN A 424 9.14 -23.18 -12.00
CA GLN A 424 9.28 -24.64 -12.08
C GLN A 424 10.49 -25.16 -11.31
N ASN A 425 11.49 -24.30 -11.05
CA ASN A 425 12.73 -24.69 -10.40
C ASN A 425 12.70 -24.38 -8.91
N THR A 426 12.17 -23.20 -8.53
CA THR A 426 12.17 -22.72 -7.14
C THR A 426 10.85 -22.96 -6.42
N ASN A 427 9.78 -23.31 -7.15
CA ASN A 427 8.42 -23.38 -6.65
C ASN A 427 7.94 -22.07 -6.01
N GLU A 428 8.58 -20.94 -6.36
CA GLU A 428 8.21 -19.62 -5.89
C GLU A 428 6.96 -19.12 -6.65
N PRO A 429 6.02 -18.47 -5.96
CA PRO A 429 4.83 -17.90 -6.59
C PRO A 429 5.20 -16.72 -7.49
N LYS A 430 4.53 -16.63 -8.64
CA LYS A 430 4.63 -15.51 -9.58
C LYS A 430 3.26 -15.17 -10.15
N VAL A 431 3.06 -13.91 -10.52
CA VAL A 431 1.86 -13.49 -11.25
C VAL A 431 2.20 -13.34 -12.72
N SER A 432 1.64 -14.18 -13.58
CA SER A 432 1.73 -14.03 -15.03
C SER A 432 0.68 -13.04 -15.50
N ILE A 433 1.08 -12.07 -16.30
CA ILE A 433 0.21 -11.04 -16.88
C ILE A 433 0.22 -11.21 -18.40
N THR A 434 -0.98 -11.31 -18.98
CA THR A 434 -1.22 -11.29 -20.41
C THR A 434 -1.84 -9.94 -20.77
N MET A 435 -1.24 -9.26 -21.75
CA MET A 435 -1.72 -7.97 -22.25
C MET A 435 -2.61 -8.13 -23.47
N ASP A 436 -3.45 -7.14 -23.72
CA ASP A 436 -4.19 -7.01 -24.96
C ASP A 436 -3.25 -6.76 -26.18
N SER A 437 -3.83 -6.69 -27.38
CA SER A 437 -3.08 -6.49 -28.62
C SER A 437 -2.35 -5.14 -28.70
N GLU A 438 -2.87 -4.08 -28.06
CA GLU A 438 -2.23 -2.76 -28.04
C GLU A 438 -1.07 -2.73 -27.05
N GLY A 439 -1.30 -3.23 -25.84
CA GLY A 439 -0.33 -3.45 -24.78
C GLY A 439 0.85 -4.28 -25.26
N ALA A 440 0.59 -5.43 -25.89
CA ALA A 440 1.64 -6.30 -26.42
C ALA A 440 2.57 -5.57 -27.41
N ARG A 441 2.00 -4.75 -28.32
CA ARG A 441 2.79 -3.95 -29.27
C ARG A 441 3.58 -2.85 -28.57
N LYS A 442 2.98 -2.15 -27.60
CA LYS A 442 3.64 -1.12 -26.81
C LYS A 442 4.80 -1.72 -26.00
N TRP A 443 4.54 -2.80 -25.29
CA TRP A 443 5.50 -3.55 -24.49
C TRP A 443 6.66 -4.12 -25.33
N SER A 444 6.37 -4.64 -26.51
CA SER A 444 7.40 -5.10 -27.45
C SER A 444 8.38 -3.99 -27.85
N ARG A 445 7.90 -2.76 -28.04
CA ARG A 445 8.77 -1.60 -28.34
C ARG A 445 9.56 -1.15 -27.12
N ILE A 446 8.94 -1.13 -25.94
CA ILE A 446 9.59 -0.75 -24.67
C ILE A 446 10.74 -1.72 -24.37
N THR A 447 10.48 -3.02 -24.41
CA THR A 447 11.49 -4.05 -24.10
C THR A 447 12.61 -4.09 -25.14
N ALA A 448 12.30 -3.97 -26.44
CA ALA A 448 13.31 -3.91 -27.50
C ALA A 448 14.32 -2.75 -27.31
N ALA A 449 13.87 -1.61 -26.82
CA ALA A 449 14.71 -0.42 -26.62
C ALA A 449 15.49 -0.43 -25.28
N ASN A 450 15.21 -1.39 -24.39
CA ASN A 450 15.71 -1.39 -23.01
C ASN A 450 16.22 -2.76 -22.56
N VAL A 451 16.76 -3.57 -23.49
CA VAL A 451 17.50 -4.79 -23.15
C VAL A 451 18.63 -4.47 -22.16
N ASP A 452 18.86 -5.38 -21.21
CA ASP A 452 19.78 -5.29 -20.09
C ASP A 452 19.46 -4.20 -19.05
N LYS A 453 18.32 -3.52 -19.17
CA LYS A 453 17.84 -2.55 -18.17
C LYS A 453 16.74 -3.15 -17.31
N GLN A 454 16.58 -2.60 -16.11
CA GLN A 454 15.49 -2.97 -15.22
C GLN A 454 14.22 -2.17 -15.52
N VAL A 455 13.08 -2.83 -15.34
CA VAL A 455 11.75 -2.23 -15.37
C VAL A 455 11.07 -2.47 -14.05
N ALA A 456 10.67 -1.41 -13.36
CA ALA A 456 9.81 -1.48 -12.20
C ALA A 456 8.37 -1.77 -12.63
N ILE A 457 7.79 -2.78 -12.00
CA ILE A 457 6.36 -3.02 -11.95
C ILE A 457 5.89 -2.41 -10.62
N VAL A 458 5.18 -1.29 -10.73
CA VAL A 458 4.72 -0.49 -9.60
C VAL A 458 3.23 -0.75 -9.41
N LEU A 459 2.82 -1.00 -8.17
CA LEU A 459 1.43 -1.11 -7.76
C LEU A 459 1.20 -0.15 -6.59
N ASP A 460 0.25 0.76 -6.74
CA ASP A 460 -0.14 1.71 -5.67
C ASP A 460 1.07 2.44 -5.04
N GLN A 461 1.99 2.96 -5.88
CA GLN A 461 3.22 3.69 -5.49
C GLN A 461 4.31 2.86 -4.80
N THR A 462 4.20 1.52 -4.81
CA THR A 462 5.24 0.61 -4.33
C THR A 462 5.77 -0.26 -5.45
N VAL A 463 7.06 -0.61 -5.40
CA VAL A 463 7.69 -1.48 -6.40
C VAL A 463 7.47 -2.93 -5.99
N VAL A 464 6.59 -3.61 -6.71
CA VAL A 464 6.31 -5.05 -6.48
C VAL A 464 7.42 -5.91 -7.07
N SER A 465 7.93 -5.53 -8.25
CA SER A 465 9.01 -6.27 -8.90
C SER A 465 9.84 -5.36 -9.78
N ASN A 466 11.13 -5.64 -9.92
CA ASN A 466 12.07 -4.86 -10.74
C ASN A 466 12.99 -5.75 -11.60
N PRO A 467 12.45 -6.64 -12.46
CA PRO A 467 13.24 -7.58 -13.25
C PRO A 467 14.11 -6.88 -14.30
N VAL A 468 15.19 -7.56 -14.71
CA VAL A 468 16.02 -7.16 -15.84
C VAL A 468 15.37 -7.65 -17.14
N ILE A 469 15.25 -6.77 -18.13
CA ILE A 469 14.79 -7.11 -19.48
C ILE A 469 15.91 -7.87 -20.20
N GLN A 470 15.77 -9.18 -20.34
CA GLN A 470 16.78 -10.03 -20.98
C GLN A 470 16.71 -9.96 -22.51
N GLU A 471 15.51 -9.85 -23.06
CA GLU A 471 15.28 -9.78 -24.49
C GLU A 471 13.99 -9.03 -24.81
N ARG A 472 13.75 -8.80 -26.10
CA ARG A 472 12.50 -8.22 -26.59
C ARG A 472 11.34 -9.19 -26.33
N ILE A 473 10.24 -8.69 -25.78
CA ILE A 473 9.02 -9.48 -25.50
C ILE A 473 7.91 -9.11 -26.50
N PRO A 474 7.73 -9.86 -27.60
CA PRO A 474 6.71 -9.54 -28.61
C PRO A 474 5.29 -9.94 -28.23
N GLY A 475 5.13 -10.95 -27.37
CA GLY A 475 3.83 -11.58 -27.08
C GLY A 475 3.01 -10.93 -25.96
N GLY A 476 3.45 -9.81 -25.38
CA GLY A 476 2.72 -9.14 -24.32
C GLY A 476 2.56 -9.93 -23.02
N ARG A 477 3.31 -11.03 -22.85
CA ARG A 477 3.31 -11.83 -21.62
C ARG A 477 4.48 -11.43 -20.74
N THR A 478 4.20 -11.07 -19.49
CA THR A 478 5.21 -10.72 -18.49
C THR A 478 4.85 -11.35 -17.16
N SER A 479 5.74 -11.27 -16.16
CA SER A 479 5.49 -11.82 -14.84
C SER A 479 6.00 -10.92 -13.73
N ILE A 480 5.26 -10.87 -12.63
CA ILE A 480 5.68 -10.31 -11.35
C ILE A 480 6.26 -11.46 -10.52
N SER A 481 7.50 -11.30 -10.08
CA SER A 481 8.25 -12.27 -9.28
C SER A 481 8.80 -11.63 -8.01
N GLY A 482 9.25 -12.45 -7.05
CA GLY A 482 9.76 -11.99 -5.76
C GLY A 482 8.64 -11.78 -4.72
N LEU A 483 7.55 -12.52 -4.87
CA LEU A 483 6.40 -12.51 -3.96
C LEU A 483 6.71 -13.43 -2.77
N GLU A 484 6.28 -13.02 -1.58
CA GLU A 484 6.51 -13.72 -0.31
C GLU A 484 5.69 -15.00 -0.19
N SER A 485 4.49 -14.99 -0.77
CA SER A 485 3.55 -16.09 -0.62
C SER A 485 2.65 -16.25 -1.82
N ARG A 486 2.09 -17.46 -1.94
CA ARG A 486 0.98 -17.72 -2.87
C ARG A 486 -0.18 -16.75 -2.60
N GLN A 487 -0.38 -16.38 -1.34
CA GLN A 487 -1.50 -15.54 -0.94
C GLN A 487 -1.39 -14.13 -1.52
N GLU A 488 -0.21 -13.54 -1.43
CA GLU A 488 0.11 -12.25 -2.04
C GLU A 488 -0.08 -12.29 -3.57
N ALA A 489 0.33 -13.38 -4.22
CA ALA A 489 0.11 -13.56 -5.66
C ALA A 489 -1.38 -13.60 -6.03
N GLU A 490 -2.21 -14.27 -5.24
CA GLU A 490 -3.66 -14.32 -5.43
C GLU A 490 -4.30 -12.94 -5.22
N ASP A 491 -3.83 -12.15 -4.25
CA ASP A 491 -4.32 -10.80 -4.00
C ASP A 491 -4.00 -9.85 -5.15
N ILE A 492 -2.76 -9.90 -5.65
CA ILE A 492 -2.34 -9.14 -6.82
C ILE A 492 -3.19 -9.53 -8.04
N VAL A 493 -3.38 -10.83 -8.30
CA VAL A 493 -4.24 -11.29 -9.42
C VAL A 493 -5.67 -10.77 -9.29
N THR A 494 -6.21 -10.80 -8.07
CA THR A 494 -7.57 -10.34 -7.78
C THR A 494 -7.74 -8.87 -8.13
N VAL A 495 -6.79 -8.03 -7.71
CA VAL A 495 -6.87 -6.60 -7.99
C VAL A 495 -6.56 -6.26 -9.46
N LEU A 496 -5.66 -6.98 -10.12
CA LEU A 496 -5.33 -6.75 -11.53
C LEU A 496 -6.48 -7.13 -12.47
N ASN A 497 -7.11 -8.29 -12.28
CA ASN A 497 -8.26 -8.72 -13.09
C ASN A 497 -9.52 -7.87 -12.83
N ALA A 498 -9.68 -7.38 -11.60
CA ALA A 498 -10.73 -6.43 -11.28
C ALA A 498 -10.43 -5.02 -11.79
N GLY A 499 -9.19 -4.70 -12.15
CA GLY A 499 -8.79 -3.38 -12.62
C GLY A 499 -8.65 -2.32 -11.53
N ALA A 500 -8.15 -1.16 -11.96
CA ALA A 500 -7.85 -0.04 -11.08
C ALA A 500 -9.12 0.72 -10.65
N LEU A 501 -9.17 1.12 -9.38
CA LEU A 501 -10.18 2.07 -8.91
C LEU A 501 -9.92 3.44 -9.57
N PRO A 502 -10.98 4.14 -9.99
CA PRO A 502 -10.86 5.46 -10.60
C PRO A 502 -10.46 6.55 -9.59
N ALA A 503 -10.59 6.26 -8.31
CA ALA A 503 -10.22 7.12 -7.19
C ALA A 503 -9.98 6.25 -5.94
N PRO A 504 -9.11 6.67 -5.01
CA PRO A 504 -8.94 5.96 -3.73
C PRO A 504 -10.24 5.90 -2.94
N VAL A 505 -10.39 4.82 -2.16
CA VAL A 505 -11.53 4.63 -1.26
C VAL A 505 -11.07 4.44 0.18
N GLU A 506 -11.80 5.01 1.12
CA GLU A 506 -11.57 4.85 2.55
C GLU A 506 -12.70 4.07 3.21
N ILE A 507 -12.37 3.28 4.23
CA ILE A 507 -13.39 2.57 5.02
C ILE A 507 -13.83 3.50 6.14
N VAL A 508 -15.07 3.97 6.08
CA VAL A 508 -15.66 4.88 7.09
C VAL A 508 -16.44 4.15 8.17
N SER A 509 -16.89 2.91 7.89
CA SER A 509 -17.52 2.04 8.88
C SER A 509 -17.29 0.59 8.49
N GLU A 510 -17.05 -0.24 9.50
CA GLU A 510 -16.92 -1.68 9.37
C GLU A 510 -17.65 -2.37 10.51
N ARG A 511 -18.42 -3.42 10.19
CA ARG A 511 -19.08 -4.27 11.17
C ARG A 511 -18.96 -5.72 10.75
N THR A 512 -18.42 -6.54 11.64
CA THR A 512 -18.49 -8.00 11.51
C THR A 512 -19.76 -8.47 12.21
N VAL A 513 -20.57 -9.26 11.53
CA VAL A 513 -21.79 -9.86 12.08
C VAL A 513 -21.52 -11.36 12.22
N GLY A 514 -21.66 -11.88 13.43
CA GLY A 514 -21.56 -13.33 13.66
C GLY A 514 -22.80 -14.06 13.15
N PRO A 515 -22.70 -15.36 12.80
CA PRO A 515 -23.88 -16.16 12.48
C PRO A 515 -24.82 -16.15 13.68
N SER A 516 -26.08 -15.73 13.51
CA SER A 516 -27.05 -15.74 14.61
C SER A 516 -27.81 -17.07 14.64
N LEU A 517 -27.13 -18.18 14.92
CA LEU A 517 -27.75 -19.48 15.19
C LEU A 517 -27.01 -20.28 16.26
#